data_AF-A0A7C4MMR2-F1
#
_entry.id   AF-A0A7C4MMR2-F1
#
_cell.length_a   1.000
_cell.length_b   1.000
_cell.length_c   1.000
_cell.angle_alpha   90.00
_cell.angle_beta   90.00
_cell.angle_gamma   90.00
#
_symmetry.space_group_name_H-M   'P 1'
#
loop_
_entity.id
_entity.type
_entity.pdbx_description
1 polymer ?
#
loop_
_entity_poly.entity_id
_entity_poly.type
_entity_poly.pdbx_seq_one_letter_code
_entity_poly.pdbx_strand_id
1 'polypeptide(L)'
;MGMFKSSKSDLTAGPDVPIDQVAAMKAQGYSNNQIIQTLQRDGYTSSQIFDAMSQAEMSGSNAMQQDNIQPIRPVQPYAEVPQQTMSVSNMGGMGSGMMMGGLGGTSNEELIEAIIDEKWNELVKDINKVIEWKQKADAKLQVMEQRITDLKDQFDKLHQAIIGKIGEYDKNMLAVSTEMQAMEKVFSKVLPSFMDNVNELTRITESIKSSNKSLLKKKSVKKSEDEEEN
;
A
#
# COMPACT_ATOMS: atom_id res chain seq x y z
N MET A 1 42.57 -31.61 -28.44
CA MET A 1 41.65 -31.35 -29.56
C MET A 1 40.24 -31.68 -29.08
N GLY A 2 39.32 -30.72 -29.15
CA GLY A 2 37.89 -30.91 -28.85
C GLY A 2 37.51 -30.73 -27.37
N MET A 3 36.50 -29.97 -26.98
CA MET A 3 35.47 -29.26 -27.74
C MET A 3 34.96 -28.08 -26.90
N PHE A 4 35.11 -26.87 -27.45
CA PHE A 4 34.29 -25.71 -27.11
C PHE A 4 32.85 -26.02 -27.51
N LYS A 5 31.89 -25.93 -26.56
CA LYS A 5 30.47 -25.84 -26.91
C LYS A 5 30.10 -24.36 -26.96
N SER A 6 29.97 -23.85 -28.19
CA SER A 6 29.46 -22.52 -28.48
C SER A 6 28.04 -22.34 -27.93
N SER A 7 27.84 -21.24 -27.22
CA SER A 7 26.51 -20.71 -26.91
C SER A 7 25.79 -20.41 -28.22
N LYS A 8 24.68 -21.12 -28.44
CA LYS A 8 23.74 -20.80 -29.49
C LYS A 8 22.97 -19.56 -29.02
N SER A 9 23.09 -18.49 -29.81
CA SER A 9 22.29 -17.28 -29.74
C SER A 9 20.80 -17.64 -29.86
N ASP A 10 20.08 -17.62 -28.75
CA ASP A 10 18.62 -17.55 -28.76
C ASP A 10 18.19 -16.09 -28.64
N LEU A 11 17.30 -15.72 -29.54
CA LEU A 11 16.72 -14.40 -29.69
C LEU A 11 15.97 -14.01 -28.42
N THR A 12 16.45 -12.92 -27.80
CA THR A 12 15.75 -11.99 -26.90
C THR A 12 14.30 -12.32 -26.54
N ALA A 13 14.09 -13.27 -25.63
CA ALA A 13 12.95 -13.23 -24.72
C ALA A 13 13.39 -12.33 -23.55
N GLY A 14 12.82 -11.12 -23.47
CA GLY A 14 13.01 -10.27 -22.28
C GLY A 14 12.58 -11.07 -21.03
N PRO A 15 13.12 -10.76 -19.85
CA PRO A 15 12.76 -11.46 -18.62
C PRO A 15 11.23 -11.44 -18.48
N ASP A 16 10.61 -12.62 -18.55
CA ASP A 16 9.18 -12.77 -18.33
C ASP A 16 8.86 -12.18 -16.96
N VAL A 17 7.83 -11.33 -16.90
CA VAL A 17 7.35 -10.77 -15.64
C VAL A 17 7.02 -11.95 -14.72
N PRO A 18 7.60 -12.02 -13.51
CA PRO A 18 7.28 -13.09 -12.58
C PRO A 18 5.79 -13.03 -12.24
N ILE A 19 5.02 -13.99 -12.75
CA ILE A 19 3.58 -14.13 -12.48
C ILE A 19 3.35 -14.20 -10.96
N ASP A 20 4.28 -14.80 -10.23
CA ASP A 20 4.29 -14.88 -8.77
C ASP A 20 4.34 -13.49 -8.10
N GLN A 21 5.07 -12.54 -8.68
CA GLN A 21 5.19 -11.18 -8.15
C GLN A 21 3.87 -10.41 -8.35
N VAL A 22 3.24 -10.58 -9.51
CA VAL A 22 1.91 -10.01 -9.80
C VAL A 22 0.85 -10.60 -8.87
N ALA A 23 0.86 -11.93 -8.70
CA ALA A 23 -0.07 -12.64 -7.81
C ALA A 23 0.13 -12.23 -6.34
N ALA A 24 1.37 -12.08 -5.89
CA ALA A 24 1.68 -11.64 -4.53
C ALA A 24 1.23 -10.18 -4.27
N MET A 25 1.49 -9.26 -5.20
CA MET A 25 1.02 -7.88 -5.09
C MET A 25 -0.51 -7.81 -5.10
N LYS A 26 -1.17 -8.64 -5.91
CA LYS A 26 -2.63 -8.72 -5.93
C LYS A 26 -3.19 -9.27 -4.61
N ALA A 27 -2.57 -10.31 -4.04
CA ALA A 27 -2.94 -10.87 -2.75
C ALA A 27 -2.72 -9.88 -1.59
N GLN A 28 -1.76 -8.96 -1.73
CA GLN A 28 -1.52 -7.85 -0.80
C GLN A 28 -2.49 -6.67 -0.98
N GLY A 29 -3.43 -6.74 -1.93
CA GLY A 29 -4.46 -5.74 -2.16
C GLY A 29 -4.02 -4.54 -3.01
N TYR A 30 -2.89 -4.63 -3.73
CA TYR A 30 -2.49 -3.59 -4.68
C TYR A 30 -3.46 -3.54 -5.86
N SER A 31 -3.80 -2.33 -6.32
CA SER A 31 -4.59 -2.14 -7.53
C SER A 31 -3.77 -2.41 -8.79
N ASN A 32 -4.42 -2.83 -9.87
CA ASN A 32 -3.76 -3.13 -11.16
C ASN A 32 -2.90 -1.95 -11.65
N ASN A 33 -3.34 -0.71 -11.44
CA ASN A 33 -2.54 0.48 -11.79
C ASN A 33 -1.26 0.63 -10.96
N GLN A 34 -1.29 0.28 -9.67
CA GLN A 34 -0.10 0.31 -8.79
C GLN A 34 0.87 -0.83 -9.13
N ILE A 35 0.35 -2.00 -9.49
CA ILE A 35 1.14 -3.12 -9.97
C ILE A 35 1.87 -2.74 -11.27
N ILE A 36 1.16 -2.12 -12.22
CA ILE A 36 1.75 -1.62 -13.48
C ILE A 36 2.87 -0.62 -13.21
N GLN A 37 2.66 0.38 -12.35
CA GLN A 37 3.69 1.38 -12.04
C GLN A 37 4.93 0.77 -11.37
N THR A 38 4.72 -0.21 -10.50
CA THR A 38 5.83 -0.89 -9.80
C THR A 38 6.65 -1.72 -10.77
N LEU A 39 5.99 -2.49 -11.63
CA LEU A 39 6.67 -3.33 -12.62
C LEU A 39 7.31 -2.52 -13.76
N GLN A 40 6.71 -1.39 -14.15
CA GLN A 40 7.36 -0.47 -15.08
C GLN A 40 8.65 0.12 -14.49
N ARG A 41 8.66 0.43 -13.19
CA ARG A 41 9.89 0.88 -12.49
C ARG A 41 10.96 -0.22 -12.43
N ASP A 42 10.53 -1.48 -12.36
CA ASP A 42 11.41 -2.65 -12.38
C ASP A 42 11.88 -3.01 -13.81
N GLY A 43 11.44 -2.24 -14.83
CA GLY A 43 11.94 -2.31 -16.21
C GLY A 43 11.10 -3.17 -17.15
N TYR A 44 9.93 -3.64 -16.71
CA TYR A 44 9.05 -4.47 -17.54
C TYR A 44 8.20 -3.66 -18.51
N THR A 45 7.94 -4.22 -19.69
CA THR A 45 7.10 -3.58 -20.70
C THR A 45 5.61 -3.77 -20.40
N SER A 46 4.78 -2.84 -20.86
CA SER A 46 3.32 -2.93 -20.65
C SER A 46 2.74 -4.25 -21.15
N SER A 47 3.16 -4.77 -22.31
CA SER A 47 2.67 -6.06 -22.85
C SER A 47 2.94 -7.21 -21.88
N GLN A 48 4.18 -7.32 -21.40
CA GLN A 48 4.57 -8.38 -20.46
C GLN A 48 3.82 -8.29 -19.13
N ILE A 49 3.55 -7.06 -18.66
CA ILE A 49 2.79 -6.81 -17.44
C ILE A 49 1.32 -7.24 -17.63
N PHE A 50 0.71 -6.91 -18.78
CA PHE A 50 -0.66 -7.32 -19.07
C PHE A 50 -0.81 -8.83 -19.22
N ASP A 51 0.15 -9.47 -19.89
CA ASP A 51 0.16 -10.92 -20.06
C ASP A 51 0.27 -11.64 -18.71
N ALA A 52 1.22 -11.21 -17.85
CA ALA A 52 1.39 -11.78 -16.51
C ALA A 52 0.20 -11.49 -15.57
N MET A 53 -0.44 -10.32 -15.68
CA MET A 53 -1.67 -10.02 -14.93
C MET A 53 -2.82 -10.93 -15.36
N SER A 54 -3.08 -11.06 -16.66
CA SER A 54 -4.11 -11.96 -17.19
C SER A 54 -3.87 -13.41 -16.72
N GLN A 55 -2.62 -13.85 -16.75
CA GLN A 55 -2.24 -15.19 -16.34
C GLN A 55 -2.33 -15.42 -14.82
N ALA A 56 -1.98 -14.43 -14.01
CA ALA A 56 -2.17 -14.46 -12.56
C ALA A 56 -3.66 -14.49 -12.17
N GLU A 57 -4.52 -13.83 -12.94
CA GLU A 57 -5.97 -13.86 -12.74
C GLU A 57 -6.56 -15.23 -13.07
N MET A 58 -6.13 -15.82 -14.17
CA MET A 58 -6.53 -17.18 -14.53
C MET A 58 -6.05 -18.22 -13.51
N SER A 59 -4.86 -18.02 -12.93
CA SER A 59 -4.28 -18.94 -11.93
C SER A 59 -4.86 -18.74 -10.52
N GLY A 60 -5.23 -17.52 -10.15
CA GLY A 60 -5.83 -17.18 -8.85
C GLY A 60 -7.32 -17.52 -8.73
N SER A 61 -7.97 -17.92 -9.84
CA SER A 61 -9.39 -18.27 -9.89
C SER A 61 -9.69 -19.72 -9.47
N ASN A 62 -8.67 -20.52 -9.13
CA ASN A 62 -8.83 -21.96 -8.94
C ASN A 62 -8.86 -22.43 -7.47
N ALA A 63 -9.07 -21.53 -6.50
CA ALA A 63 -9.32 -21.89 -5.12
C ALA A 63 -10.38 -20.96 -4.51
N MET A 64 -11.53 -21.54 -4.13
CA MET A 64 -12.70 -20.90 -3.50
C MET A 64 -13.76 -20.30 -4.45
N GLN A 65 -14.53 -21.18 -5.11
CA GLN A 65 -15.98 -21.26 -4.94
C GLN A 65 -16.53 -22.44 -5.74
N GLN A 66 -16.74 -23.55 -5.04
CA GLN A 66 -17.67 -24.60 -5.42
C GLN A 66 -19.09 -24.10 -5.08
N ASP A 67 -20.05 -24.39 -5.96
CA ASP A 67 -21.46 -23.98 -5.97
C ASP A 67 -21.78 -22.54 -6.43
N ASN A 68 -21.75 -22.33 -7.75
CA ASN A 68 -22.94 -21.86 -8.47
C ASN A 68 -22.79 -22.09 -9.99
N ILE A 69 -23.60 -22.98 -10.56
CA ILE A 69 -23.58 -23.30 -12.00
C ILE A 69 -24.40 -22.24 -12.75
N GLN A 70 -23.78 -21.45 -13.62
CA GLN A 70 -24.45 -20.78 -14.74
C GLN A 70 -23.68 -21.01 -16.05
N PRO A 71 -24.38 -21.25 -17.18
CA PRO A 71 -23.78 -21.87 -18.35
C PRO A 71 -22.98 -20.92 -19.24
N ILE A 72 -21.97 -21.54 -19.83
CA ILE A 72 -20.98 -21.12 -20.82
C ILE A 72 -21.63 -20.41 -22.03
N ARG A 73 -21.10 -19.22 -22.37
CA ARG A 73 -21.27 -18.63 -23.71
C ARG A 73 -20.10 -19.07 -24.60
N PRO A 74 -20.35 -19.69 -25.77
CA PRO A 74 -19.29 -20.12 -26.66
C PRO A 74 -18.69 -18.94 -27.45
N VAL A 75 -17.38 -19.05 -27.64
CA VAL A 75 -16.51 -18.21 -28.47
C VAL A 75 -16.94 -18.34 -29.94
N GLN A 76 -17.21 -17.23 -30.62
CA GLN A 76 -17.48 -17.22 -32.06
C GLN A 76 -16.16 -17.12 -32.84
N PRO A 77 -15.89 -18.04 -33.78
CA PRO A 77 -14.79 -17.90 -34.73
C PRO A 77 -15.19 -16.94 -35.87
N TYR A 78 -14.20 -16.16 -36.34
CA TYR A 78 -14.35 -15.20 -37.44
C TYR A 78 -14.78 -15.92 -38.73
N ALA A 79 -15.88 -15.48 -39.32
CA ALA A 79 -16.50 -16.06 -40.50
C ALA A 79 -15.89 -15.54 -41.81
N GLU A 80 -15.79 -16.46 -42.78
CA GLU A 80 -15.39 -16.32 -44.17
C GLU A 80 -16.30 -15.40 -45.01
N VAL A 81 -15.68 -14.78 -46.01
CA VAL A 81 -16.29 -14.02 -47.11
C VAL A 81 -17.09 -14.95 -48.05
N PRO A 82 -18.35 -14.66 -48.41
CA PRO A 82 -19.05 -15.42 -49.45
C PRO A 82 -18.76 -14.85 -50.84
N GLN A 83 -18.10 -15.67 -51.69
CA GLN A 83 -18.19 -15.52 -53.15
C GLN A 83 -19.59 -15.96 -53.63
N GLN A 84 -20.30 -15.08 -54.30
CA GLN A 84 -21.54 -15.43 -55.01
C GLN A 84 -21.21 -16.16 -56.31
N THR A 85 -21.71 -17.38 -56.43
CA THR A 85 -21.78 -18.16 -57.67
C THR A 85 -23.13 -17.86 -58.35
N MET A 86 -23.07 -17.50 -59.64
CA MET A 86 -24.25 -17.28 -60.48
C MET A 86 -24.77 -18.62 -61.00
N SER A 87 -26.02 -18.96 -60.73
CA SER A 87 -26.73 -20.03 -61.43
C SER A 87 -27.80 -19.44 -62.36
N VAL A 88 -27.70 -19.87 -63.61
CA VAL A 88 -28.58 -19.57 -64.73
C VAL A 88 -29.94 -20.25 -64.53
N SER A 89 -31.03 -19.53 -64.77
CA SER A 89 -32.30 -20.15 -65.15
C SER A 89 -33.08 -19.28 -66.15
N ASN A 90 -33.20 -19.91 -67.32
CA ASN A 90 -33.93 -19.61 -68.53
C ASN A 90 -35.45 -19.38 -68.31
N MET A 91 -36.01 -18.31 -68.88
CA MET A 91 -37.24 -18.36 -69.68
C MET A 91 -37.42 -17.07 -70.49
N GLY A 92 -37.66 -17.23 -71.79
CA GLY A 92 -37.68 -16.17 -72.79
C GLY A 92 -38.99 -15.39 -72.93
N GLY A 93 -38.95 -14.41 -73.82
CA GLY A 93 -40.13 -13.65 -74.27
C GLY A 93 -39.74 -12.29 -74.83
N MET A 94 -39.83 -12.13 -76.15
CA MET A 94 -39.53 -10.92 -76.93
C MET A 94 -40.30 -9.68 -76.45
N GLY A 95 -39.61 -8.54 -76.45
CA GLY A 95 -40.20 -7.21 -76.29
C GLY A 95 -39.17 -6.11 -76.50
N SER A 96 -38.86 -5.79 -77.76
CA SER A 96 -38.04 -4.63 -78.11
C SER A 96 -38.77 -3.33 -77.81
N GLY A 97 -38.08 -2.43 -77.11
CA GLY A 97 -38.22 -0.99 -77.27
C GLY A 97 -39.19 -0.30 -76.34
N MET A 98 -38.75 -0.03 -75.10
CA MET A 98 -38.66 1.33 -74.52
C MET A 98 -38.34 1.24 -73.02
N MET A 99 -37.54 2.21 -72.55
CA MET A 99 -37.17 2.52 -71.16
C MET A 99 -36.06 1.69 -70.52
N MET A 100 -34.89 2.32 -70.38
CA MET A 100 -34.04 2.40 -69.17
C MET A 100 -32.57 2.58 -69.57
N GLY A 101 -32.24 3.81 -69.97
CA GLY A 101 -30.86 4.28 -69.93
C GLY A 101 -30.65 5.02 -68.62
N GLY A 102 -30.05 4.34 -67.63
CA GLY A 102 -29.27 4.99 -66.58
C GLY A 102 -29.96 5.36 -65.27
N LEU A 103 -30.62 4.41 -64.61
CA LEU A 103 -30.91 4.47 -63.16
C LEU A 103 -30.23 3.29 -62.45
N GLY A 104 -28.89 3.25 -62.52
CA GLY A 104 -28.07 2.19 -61.93
C GLY A 104 -26.98 2.68 -60.98
N GLY A 105 -26.97 3.97 -60.64
CA GLY A 105 -25.99 4.62 -59.75
C GLY A 105 -26.67 5.53 -58.74
N THR A 106 -27.82 5.11 -58.21
CA THR A 106 -28.55 5.85 -57.17
C THR A 106 -28.74 4.99 -55.93
N SER A 107 -29.05 3.70 -56.06
CA SER A 107 -29.24 2.86 -54.88
C SER A 107 -27.96 2.57 -54.09
N ASN A 108 -26.80 2.48 -54.74
CA ASN A 108 -25.54 2.26 -54.02
C ASN A 108 -25.02 3.58 -53.43
N GLU A 109 -25.10 4.69 -54.16
CA GLU A 109 -24.72 6.02 -53.68
C GLU A 109 -25.63 6.49 -52.53
N GLU A 110 -26.94 6.30 -52.62
CA GLU A 110 -27.88 6.63 -51.53
C GLU A 110 -27.68 5.73 -50.29
N LEU A 111 -27.41 4.44 -50.48
CA LEU A 111 -27.05 3.55 -49.37
C LEU A 111 -25.72 3.95 -48.72
N ILE A 112 -24.75 4.39 -49.53
CA ILE A 112 -23.44 4.84 -49.03
C ILE A 112 -23.58 6.19 -48.30
N GLU A 113 -24.34 7.15 -48.82
CA GLU A 113 -24.62 8.44 -48.16
C GLU A 113 -25.35 8.25 -46.83
N ALA A 114 -26.39 7.40 -46.80
CA ALA A 114 -27.14 7.11 -45.58
C ALA A 114 -26.26 6.44 -44.50
N ILE A 115 -25.37 5.51 -44.89
CA ILE A 115 -24.42 4.88 -43.96
C ILE A 115 -23.37 5.88 -43.46
N ILE A 116 -22.88 6.77 -44.33
CA ILE A 116 -21.91 7.81 -43.95
C ILE A 116 -22.55 8.79 -42.96
N ASP A 117 -23.78 9.25 -43.19
CA ASP A 117 -24.49 10.15 -42.28
C ASP A 117 -24.78 9.49 -40.93
N GLU A 118 -25.18 8.21 -40.92
CA GLU A 118 -25.38 7.47 -39.68
C GLU A 118 -24.07 7.37 -38.88
N LYS A 119 -22.97 6.99 -39.53
CA LYS A 119 -21.65 6.91 -38.88
C LYS A 119 -21.09 8.26 -38.46
N TRP A 120 -21.34 9.32 -39.23
CA TRP A 120 -20.95 10.67 -38.87
C TRP A 120 -21.69 11.14 -37.61
N ASN A 121 -23.00 10.89 -37.53
CA ASN A 121 -23.80 11.23 -36.37
C ASN A 121 -23.39 10.43 -35.12
N GLU A 122 -23.07 9.14 -35.26
CA GLU A 122 -22.49 8.34 -34.17
C GLU A 122 -21.15 8.92 -33.69
N LEU A 123 -20.26 9.28 -34.61
CA LEU A 123 -18.95 9.85 -34.30
C LEU A 123 -19.08 11.19 -33.56
N VAL A 124 -19.95 12.08 -34.01
CA VAL A 124 -20.22 13.37 -33.34
C VAL A 124 -20.74 13.15 -31.93
N LYS A 125 -21.61 12.16 -31.73
CA LYS A 125 -22.13 11.82 -30.41
C LYS A 125 -21.02 11.32 -29.47
N ASP A 126 -20.08 10.51 -29.97
CA ASP A 126 -18.97 10.03 -29.16
C ASP A 126 -17.95 11.13 -28.86
N ILE A 127 -17.69 12.05 -29.81
CA ILE A 127 -16.88 13.25 -29.56
C ILE A 127 -17.49 14.09 -28.42
N ASN A 128 -18.81 14.27 -28.42
CA ASN A 128 -19.48 15.01 -27.33
C ASN A 128 -19.29 14.33 -25.97
N LYS A 129 -19.36 12.99 -25.90
CA LYS A 129 -19.05 12.25 -24.65
C LYS A 129 -17.59 12.45 -24.21
N VAL A 130 -16.65 12.47 -25.15
CA VAL A 130 -15.23 12.72 -24.86
C VAL A 130 -15.02 14.14 -24.33
N ILE A 131 -15.72 15.14 -24.89
CA ILE A 131 -15.69 16.52 -24.39
C ILE A 131 -16.23 16.60 -22.96
N GLU A 132 -17.36 15.95 -22.67
CA GLU A 132 -17.92 15.91 -21.31
C GLU A 132 -16.96 15.22 -20.33
N TRP A 133 -16.34 14.12 -20.75
CA TRP A 133 -15.35 13.42 -19.94
C TRP A 133 -14.11 14.29 -19.70
N LYS A 134 -13.60 14.98 -20.73
CA LYS A 134 -12.51 15.94 -20.61
C LYS A 134 -12.84 17.02 -19.58
N GLN A 135 -14.02 17.63 -19.69
CA GLN A 135 -14.45 18.67 -18.73
C GLN A 135 -14.52 18.13 -17.29
N LYS A 136 -15.04 16.91 -17.10
CA LYS A 136 -15.06 16.26 -15.77
C LYS A 136 -13.65 15.94 -15.27
N ALA A 137 -12.73 15.55 -16.16
CA ALA A 137 -11.33 15.29 -15.81
C ALA A 137 -10.60 16.58 -15.42
N ASP A 138 -10.76 17.66 -16.18
CA ASP A 138 -10.19 18.98 -15.88
C ASP A 138 -10.67 19.49 -14.51
N ALA A 139 -11.98 19.38 -14.23
CA ALA A 139 -12.53 19.76 -12.92
C ALA A 139 -11.94 18.93 -11.77
N LYS A 140 -11.78 17.61 -11.96
CA LYS A 140 -11.15 16.74 -10.95
C LYS A 140 -9.68 17.08 -10.75
N LEU A 141 -8.95 17.41 -11.81
CA LEU A 141 -7.55 17.82 -11.74
C LEU A 141 -7.41 19.13 -10.96
N GLN A 142 -8.26 20.12 -11.20
CA GLN A 142 -8.26 21.37 -10.44
C GLN A 142 -8.55 21.15 -8.95
N VAL A 143 -9.53 20.30 -8.62
CA VAL A 143 -9.81 19.95 -7.22
C VAL A 143 -8.63 19.19 -6.60
N MET A 144 -7.96 18.33 -7.35
CA MET A 144 -6.77 17.61 -6.88
C MET A 144 -5.60 18.55 -6.63
N GLU A 145 -5.35 19.50 -7.53
CA GLU A 145 -4.33 20.54 -7.37
C GLU A 145 -4.58 21.38 -6.12
N GLN A 146 -5.83 21.80 -5.90
CA GLN A 146 -6.21 22.52 -4.68
C GLN A 146 -5.95 21.67 -3.43
N ARG A 147 -6.33 20.39 -3.44
CA ARG A 147 -6.09 19.48 -2.30
C ARG A 147 -4.61 19.26 -2.02
N ILE A 148 -3.76 19.21 -3.05
CA ILE A 148 -2.31 19.10 -2.88
C ILE A 148 -1.76 20.37 -2.23
N THR A 149 -2.23 21.54 -2.66
CA THR A 149 -1.87 22.82 -2.02
C THR A 149 -2.33 22.87 -0.56
N ASP A 150 -3.57 22.50 -0.28
CA ASP A 150 -4.10 22.46 1.09
C ASP A 150 -3.33 21.46 1.98
N LEU A 151 -2.94 20.30 1.42
CA LEU A 151 -2.15 19.29 2.11
C LEU A 151 -0.75 19.82 2.42
N LYS A 152 -0.13 20.53 1.46
CA LYS A 152 1.16 21.19 1.68
C LYS A 152 1.06 22.21 2.82
N ASP A 153 0.02 23.04 2.83
CA ASP A 153 -0.16 24.04 3.90
C ASP A 153 -0.40 23.39 5.27
N GLN A 154 -1.18 22.30 5.32
CA GLN A 154 -1.40 21.54 6.55
C GLN A 154 -0.11 20.87 7.03
N PHE A 155 0.70 20.32 6.11
CA PHE A 155 2.00 19.74 6.43
C PHE A 155 2.96 20.80 6.96
N ASP A 156 3.03 21.97 6.34
CA ASP A 156 3.90 23.07 6.77
C ASP A 156 3.48 23.56 8.18
N LYS A 157 2.17 23.66 8.47
CA LYS A 157 1.65 23.96 9.81
C LYS A 157 2.01 22.89 10.83
N LEU A 158 1.86 21.61 10.47
CA LEU A 158 2.20 20.48 11.34
C LEU A 158 3.70 20.49 11.65
N HIS A 159 4.55 20.72 10.65
CA HIS A 159 6.00 20.80 10.81
C HIS A 159 6.39 21.91 11.78
N GLN A 160 5.79 23.11 11.65
CA GLN A 160 6.01 24.21 12.58
C GLN A 160 5.55 23.86 14.01
N ALA A 161 4.38 23.23 14.16
CA ALA A 161 3.88 22.79 15.46
C ALA A 161 4.80 21.73 16.11
N ILE A 162 5.32 20.79 15.33
CA ILE A 162 6.26 19.77 15.80
C ILE A 162 7.57 20.41 16.24
N ILE A 163 8.15 21.33 15.45
CA ILE A 163 9.37 22.06 15.86
C ILE A 163 9.13 22.82 17.17
N GLY A 164 7.98 23.49 17.29
CA GLY A 164 7.59 24.16 18.54
C GLY A 164 7.53 23.20 19.72
N LYS A 165 6.87 22.04 19.56
CA LYS A 165 6.77 21.01 20.60
C LYS A 165 8.11 20.40 20.97
N ILE A 166 9.00 20.16 19.99
CA ILE A 166 10.36 19.68 20.25
C ILE A 166 11.16 20.73 21.03
N GLY A 167 11.05 22.01 20.68
CA GLY A 167 11.70 23.10 21.41
C GLY A 167 11.17 23.26 22.84
N GLU A 168 9.86 23.11 23.06
CA GLU A 168 9.27 23.04 24.41
C GLU A 168 9.77 21.82 25.19
N TYR A 169 9.86 20.66 24.54
CA TYR A 169 10.35 19.43 25.15
C TYR A 169 11.82 19.55 25.57
N ASP A 170 12.67 20.12 24.72
CA ASP A 170 14.09 20.35 25.03
C ASP A 170 14.26 21.27 26.25
N LYS A 171 13.50 22.38 26.31
CA LYS A 171 13.48 23.27 27.48
C LYS A 171 13.04 22.55 28.75
N ASN A 172 11.98 21.75 28.67
CA ASN A 172 11.49 20.97 29.80
C ASN A 172 12.52 19.91 30.23
N MET A 173 13.21 19.27 29.29
CA MET A 173 14.27 18.30 29.59
C MET A 173 15.47 18.96 30.29
N LEU A 174 15.85 20.16 29.87
CA LEU A 174 16.89 20.96 30.54
C LEU A 174 16.48 21.35 31.96
N ALA A 175 15.22 21.75 32.16
CA ALA A 175 14.68 22.06 33.48
C ALA A 175 14.71 20.82 34.39
N VAL A 176 14.20 19.68 33.90
CA VAL A 176 14.24 18.40 34.62
C VAL A 176 15.67 17.96 34.90
N SER A 177 16.62 18.16 33.98
CA SER A 177 18.04 17.86 34.22
C SER A 177 18.62 18.72 35.35
N THR A 178 18.27 20.00 35.39
CA THR A 178 18.69 20.93 36.46
C THR A 178 18.10 20.52 37.81
N GLU A 179 16.82 20.17 37.85
CA GLU A 179 16.16 19.65 39.05
C GLU A 179 16.76 18.32 39.49
N MET A 180 17.08 17.43 38.55
CA MET A 180 17.72 16.15 38.84
C MET A 180 19.12 16.35 39.43
N GLN A 181 19.90 17.31 38.92
CA GLN A 181 21.21 17.67 39.51
C GLN A 181 21.05 18.28 40.91
N ALA A 182 20.03 19.11 41.12
CA ALA A 182 19.74 19.64 42.45
C ALA A 182 19.37 18.51 43.42
N MET A 183 18.54 17.56 42.98
CA MET A 183 18.16 16.37 43.75
C MET A 183 19.37 15.48 44.03
N GLU A 184 20.25 15.28 43.05
CA GLU A 184 21.53 14.57 43.23
C GLU A 184 22.35 15.24 44.34
N LYS A 185 22.51 16.57 44.30
CA LYS A 185 23.24 17.32 45.31
C LYS A 185 22.60 17.26 46.69
N VAL A 186 21.27 17.28 46.77
CA VAL A 186 20.54 17.09 48.03
C VAL A 186 20.79 15.68 48.55
N PHE A 187 20.69 14.66 47.70
CA PHE A 187 20.95 13.27 48.06
C PHE A 187 22.38 13.07 48.54
N SER A 188 23.38 13.63 47.86
CA SER A 188 24.79 13.60 48.30
C SER A 188 25.01 14.25 49.66
N LYS A 189 24.20 15.25 50.05
CA LYS A 189 24.27 15.88 51.37
C LYS A 189 23.51 15.11 52.45
N VAL A 190 22.39 14.49 52.09
CA VAL A 190 21.54 13.75 53.04
C VAL A 190 22.10 12.37 53.34
N LEU A 191 22.71 11.69 52.36
CA LEU A 191 23.30 10.36 52.53
C LEU A 191 24.26 10.25 53.72
N PRO A 192 25.26 11.15 53.87
CA PRO A 192 26.16 11.12 55.02
C PRO A 192 25.43 11.32 56.35
N SER A 193 24.54 12.33 56.43
CA SER A 193 23.77 12.59 57.66
C SER A 193 22.88 11.40 58.03
N PHE A 194 22.29 10.71 57.07
CA PHE A 194 21.52 9.50 57.32
C PHE A 194 22.40 8.35 57.83
N MET A 195 23.58 8.14 57.24
CA MET A 195 24.56 7.16 57.72
C MET A 195 25.03 7.48 59.15
N ASP A 196 25.34 8.75 59.44
CA ASP A 196 25.77 9.20 60.77
C ASP A 196 24.66 8.95 61.80
N ASN A 197 23.41 9.31 61.49
CA ASN A 197 22.26 9.08 62.37
C ASN A 197 22.02 7.58 62.63
N VAL A 198 22.15 6.72 61.62
CA VAL A 198 22.02 5.25 61.76
C VAL A 198 23.17 4.70 62.61
N ASN A 199 24.39 5.21 62.44
CA ASN A 199 25.54 4.84 63.26
C ASN A 199 25.34 5.26 64.73
N GLU A 200 24.80 6.46 64.99
CA GLU A 200 24.44 6.92 66.33
C GLU A 200 23.35 6.04 66.95
N LEU A 201 22.29 5.70 66.22
CA LEU A 201 21.24 4.78 66.68
C LEU A 201 21.80 3.41 67.05
N THR A 202 22.75 2.91 66.26
CA THR A 202 23.45 1.65 66.53
C THR A 202 24.25 1.74 67.83
N ARG A 203 25.02 2.81 68.04
CA ARG A 203 25.77 3.06 69.28
C ARG A 203 24.87 3.23 70.50
N ILE A 204 23.75 3.94 70.37
CA ILE A 204 22.76 4.10 71.45
C ILE A 204 22.18 2.73 71.81
N THR A 205 21.83 1.91 70.82
CA THR A 205 21.31 0.55 71.05
C THR A 205 22.34 -0.34 71.75
N GLU A 206 23.61 -0.29 71.33
CA GLU A 206 24.71 -1.04 71.96
C GLU A 206 24.99 -0.59 73.40
N SER A 207 25.00 0.73 73.64
CA SER A 207 25.19 1.31 74.98
C SER A 207 24.04 0.95 75.93
N ILE A 208 22.79 0.94 75.45
CA ILE A 208 21.64 0.46 76.22
C ILE A 208 21.77 -1.04 76.50
N LYS A 209 22.14 -1.85 75.50
CA LYS A 209 22.30 -3.31 75.65
C LYS A 209 23.39 -3.66 76.66
N SER A 210 24.53 -2.98 76.61
CA SER A 210 25.66 -3.17 77.54
C SER A 210 25.35 -2.66 78.95
N SER A 211 24.69 -1.51 79.09
CA SER A 211 24.24 -0.97 80.39
C SER A 211 23.23 -1.88 81.07
N ASN A 212 22.28 -2.46 80.31
CA ASN A 212 21.33 -3.42 80.86
C ASN A 212 22.03 -4.72 81.30
N LYS A 213 23.06 -5.15 80.57
CA LYS A 213 23.88 -6.33 80.92
C LYS A 213 24.68 -6.13 82.21
N SER A 214 25.20 -4.92 82.46
CA SER A 214 25.93 -4.61 83.70
C SER A 214 24.98 -4.49 84.91
N LEU A 215 23.77 -3.95 84.72
CA LEU A 215 22.72 -3.90 85.74
C LEU A 215 22.24 -5.30 86.16
N LEU A 216 22.09 -6.21 85.18
CA LEU A 216 21.76 -7.62 85.46
C LEU A 216 22.89 -8.33 86.22
N LYS A 217 24.16 -8.07 85.88
CA LYS A 217 25.32 -8.66 86.55
C LYS A 217 25.49 -8.14 88.00
N LYS A 218 25.20 -6.86 88.25
CA LYS A 218 25.19 -6.28 89.62
C LYS A 218 24.07 -6.85 90.49
N LYS A 219 22.90 -7.16 89.92
CA LYS A 219 21.79 -7.82 90.63
C LYS A 219 22.11 -9.28 91.00
N SER A 220 22.85 -10.01 90.16
CA SER A 220 23.26 -11.39 90.47
C SER A 220 24.38 -11.47 91.50
N VAL A 221 25.33 -10.51 91.52
CA VAL A 221 26.43 -10.49 92.51
C VAL A 221 25.96 -10.04 93.89
N LYS A 222 25.03 -9.08 93.96
CA LYS A 222 24.48 -8.64 95.25
C LYS A 222 23.60 -9.70 95.92
N LYS A 223 22.98 -10.59 95.14
CA LYS A 223 22.20 -11.71 95.67
C LYS A 223 23.08 -12.85 96.24
N SER A 224 24.31 -13.01 95.77
CA SER A 224 25.26 -14.00 96.30
C SER A 224 26.02 -13.52 97.53
N GLU A 225 26.15 -12.20 97.77
CA GLU A 225 26.77 -11.68 98.99
C GLU A 225 25.81 -11.73 100.21
N ASP A 226 24.50 -11.63 100.00
CA ASP A 226 23.50 -11.71 101.08
C ASP A 226 23.15 -13.17 101.51
N GLU A 227 23.64 -14.20 100.80
CA GLU A 227 23.41 -15.63 101.13
C GLU A 227 24.61 -16.31 101.84
N GLU A 228 25.76 -15.66 101.98
CA GLU A 228 26.95 -16.21 102.69
C GLU A 228 27.07 -15.76 104.16
N GLU A 229 26.16 -14.90 104.64
CA GLU A 229 26.21 -14.33 106.00
C GLU A 229 25.05 -14.79 106.92
N ASN A 230 24.35 -15.89 106.58
CA ASN A 230 23.29 -16.46 107.43
C ASN A 230 23.43 -17.97 107.64
#